data_AF-R7UFP3-F1
#
_entry.id   AF-R7UFP3-F1
#
_cell.length_a   1.000
_cell.length_b   1.000
_cell.length_c   1.000
_cell.angle_alpha   90.00
_cell.angle_beta   90.00
_cell.angle_gamma   90.00
#
_symmetry.space_group_name_H-M   'P 1'
#
loop_
_entity.id
_entity.type
_entity.pdbx_description
1 polymer ?
#
loop_
_entity_poly.entity_id
_entity_poly.type
_entity_poly.pdbx_seq_one_letter_code
_entity_poly.pdbx_strand_id
1 'polypeptide(L)'
;MPGRTNIKLADLVGVFAVNSADTSSIIPFSGINYIVPPRCSFLLSDVSNPHLLPPNVQYDLIVMDPPWENKSVKRKKNYQMVRDFELEDIPIGQLATDGCLVVTWVTNKQQQQQLVKETLFPKWGITPLATWYWLKVTTEGEPVYPMRSQHSKKPYEALILGCKSLSPPLKIPDHKVILSIPSCIHSHKPPLHDILQDFLPSSTPRCLEIFARSLHPRWTSWGNEVSSDNISKIE
;
A
#
# COMPACT_ATOMS: atom_id res chain seq x y z
N MET A 1 37.05 -14.10 12.45
CA MET A 1 35.61 -14.42 12.29
C MET A 1 34.84 -13.71 13.40
N PRO A 2 34.35 -12.47 13.20
CA PRO A 2 33.40 -11.88 14.14
C PRO A 2 31.99 -12.37 13.80
N GLY A 3 31.26 -12.82 14.82
CA GLY A 3 29.96 -13.46 14.70
C GLY A 3 28.92 -12.55 14.05
N ARG A 4 28.15 -13.12 13.11
CA ARG A 4 26.93 -12.51 12.59
C ARG A 4 25.91 -12.41 13.72
N THR A 5 25.77 -11.22 14.30
CA THR A 5 24.65 -10.91 15.19
C THR A 5 23.38 -10.92 14.36
N ASN A 6 22.53 -11.94 14.55
CA ASN A 6 21.17 -11.95 14.01
C ASN A 6 20.34 -10.91 14.79
N ILE A 7 20.34 -9.67 14.32
CA ILE A 7 19.56 -8.56 14.88
C ILE A 7 18.14 -8.66 14.30
N LYS A 8 17.12 -8.63 15.16
CA LYS A 8 15.71 -8.81 14.79
C LYS A 8 15.04 -7.45 14.67
N LEU A 9 14.22 -7.28 13.64
CA LEU A 9 13.29 -6.16 13.39
C LEU A 9 12.28 -5.86 14.53
N ALA A 10 12.33 -6.61 15.62
CA ALA A 10 11.33 -6.66 16.67
C ALA A 10 11.25 -5.36 17.50
N ASP A 11 12.33 -4.60 17.64
CA ASP A 11 12.29 -3.46 18.57
C ASP A 11 11.74 -2.16 17.91
N LEU A 12 11.70 -2.06 16.57
CA LEU A 12 11.00 -0.97 15.85
C LEU A 12 9.48 -1.18 15.88
N VAL A 13 9.03 -2.36 16.30
CA VAL A 13 7.62 -2.71 16.26
C VAL A 13 6.83 -1.81 17.20
N GLY A 14 5.85 -1.11 16.64
CA GLY A 14 4.97 -0.19 17.36
C GLY A 14 5.55 1.20 17.63
N VAL A 15 6.73 1.53 17.11
CA VAL A 15 7.30 2.88 17.17
C VAL A 15 6.96 3.64 15.88
N PHE A 16 6.35 4.82 16.02
CA PHE A 16 6.14 5.73 14.90
C PHE A 16 7.41 6.55 14.65
N ALA A 17 8.13 6.23 13.58
CA ALA A 17 9.37 6.88 13.20
C ALA A 17 9.13 7.96 12.14
N VAL A 18 9.86 9.08 12.23
CA VAL A 18 9.70 10.23 11.32
C VAL A 18 11.06 10.77 10.91
N ASN A 19 11.26 10.91 9.60
CA ASN A 19 12.29 11.77 9.03
C ASN A 19 11.64 13.06 8.52
N SER A 20 11.73 14.14 9.29
CA SER A 20 11.19 15.45 8.89
C SER A 20 12.14 16.25 7.99
N ALA A 21 13.34 15.77 7.66
CA ALA A 21 14.29 16.49 6.84
C ALA A 21 13.97 16.40 5.33
N ASP A 22 14.48 17.35 4.55
CA ASP A 22 14.45 17.32 3.08
C ASP A 22 15.51 16.39 2.46
N THR A 23 16.30 15.73 3.30
CA THR A 23 17.31 14.75 2.93
C THR A 23 17.06 13.42 3.63
N SER A 24 17.66 12.34 3.11
CA SER A 24 17.61 11.04 3.76
C SER A 24 18.33 11.09 5.10
N SER A 25 17.73 10.48 6.12
CA SER A 25 18.28 10.39 7.46
C SER A 25 18.63 8.95 7.81
N ILE A 26 19.62 8.78 8.67
CA ILE A 26 19.97 7.47 9.24
C ILE A 26 19.33 7.36 10.61
N ILE A 27 18.46 6.37 10.80
CA ILE A 27 17.92 6.03 12.10
C ILE A 27 18.68 4.80 12.63
N PRO A 28 19.49 4.95 13.69
CA PRO A 28 20.15 3.82 14.32
C PRO A 28 19.12 3.05 15.15
N PHE A 29 19.01 1.74 14.90
CA PHE A 29 18.09 0.91 15.64
C PHE A 29 18.67 -0.49 15.89
N SER A 30 18.77 -0.87 17.16
CA SER A 30 19.35 -2.14 17.60
C SER A 30 20.70 -2.48 16.97
N GLY A 31 21.54 -1.46 16.71
CA GLY A 31 22.86 -1.60 16.12
C GLY A 31 22.89 -1.72 14.59
N ILE A 32 21.76 -1.54 13.91
CA ILE A 32 21.67 -1.41 12.45
C ILE A 32 21.29 0.03 12.10
N ASN A 33 21.92 0.58 11.06
CA ASN A 33 21.57 1.88 10.50
C ASN A 33 20.53 1.71 9.39
N TYR A 34 19.40 2.39 9.57
CA TYR A 34 18.28 2.39 8.63
C TYR A 34 18.27 3.70 7.85
N ILE A 35 18.36 3.64 6.51
CA ILE A 35 18.19 4.84 5.68
C ILE A 35 16.68 5.11 5.50
N VAL A 36 16.27 6.29 5.93
CA VAL A 36 14.87 6.75 5.84
C VAL A 36 14.79 7.88 4.82
N PRO A 37 13.94 7.76 3.78
CA PRO A 37 13.79 8.79 2.76
C PRO A 37 13.38 10.16 3.34
N PRO A 38 13.60 11.26 2.60
CA PRO A 38 13.22 12.59 3.06
C PRO A 38 11.70 12.71 3.27
N ARG A 39 11.32 13.48 4.29
CA ARG A 39 9.92 13.77 4.66
C ARG A 39 9.05 12.50 4.83
N CYS A 40 9.65 11.37 5.16
CA CYS A 40 8.97 10.09 5.28
C CYS A 40 8.66 9.79 6.75
N SER A 41 7.50 9.17 6.99
CA SER A 41 7.15 8.61 8.29
C SER A 41 6.79 7.15 8.13
N PHE A 42 6.99 6.35 9.16
CA PHE A 42 6.64 4.94 9.08
C PHE A 42 6.31 4.32 10.42
N LEU A 43 5.49 3.27 10.37
CA LEU A 43 5.06 2.48 11.51
C LEU A 43 5.16 1.01 11.15
N LEU A 44 6.13 0.33 11.77
CA LEU A 44 6.23 -1.12 11.70
C LEU A 44 5.28 -1.72 12.75
N SER A 45 4.07 -2.09 12.37
CA SER A 45 3.14 -2.75 13.28
C SER A 45 2.03 -3.46 12.52
N ASP A 46 1.30 -4.31 13.24
CA ASP A 46 0.09 -4.89 12.69
C ASP A 46 -0.99 -3.82 12.52
N VAL A 47 -1.65 -3.81 11.37
CA VAL A 47 -2.61 -2.77 11.00
C VAL A 47 -3.88 -2.78 11.86
N SER A 48 -4.10 -3.83 12.64
CA SER A 48 -5.12 -3.88 13.70
C SER A 48 -4.84 -2.95 14.89
N ASN A 49 -3.68 -2.25 14.91
CA ASN A 49 -3.29 -1.33 15.98
C ASN A 49 -3.26 0.15 15.52
N PRO A 50 -4.39 0.72 15.06
CA PRO A 50 -4.43 2.10 14.57
C PRO A 50 -4.12 3.14 15.64
N HIS A 51 -4.26 2.81 16.93
CA HIS A 51 -3.93 3.68 18.06
C HIS A 51 -2.43 4.03 18.16
N LEU A 52 -1.57 3.31 17.43
CA LEU A 52 -0.14 3.59 17.32
C LEU A 52 0.18 4.65 16.26
N LEU A 53 -0.78 4.99 15.38
CA LEU A 53 -0.64 6.14 14.50
C LEU A 53 -0.81 7.44 15.30
N PRO A 54 -0.19 8.55 14.86
CA PRO A 54 -0.37 9.83 15.51
C PRO A 54 -1.85 10.24 15.55
N PRO A 55 -2.36 10.70 16.71
CA PRO A 55 -3.75 11.12 16.82
C PRO A 55 -4.01 12.36 15.95
N ASN A 56 -5.25 12.47 15.45
CA ASN A 56 -5.72 13.62 14.67
C ASN A 56 -4.95 13.87 13.35
N VAL A 57 -4.20 12.88 12.84
CA VAL A 57 -3.61 12.94 11.51
C VAL A 57 -4.56 12.29 10.51
N GLN A 58 -4.84 13.02 9.44
CA GLN A 58 -5.63 12.55 8.31
C GLN A 58 -4.84 12.67 7.01
N TYR A 59 -5.26 11.93 5.99
CA TYR A 59 -4.56 11.79 4.73
C TYR A 59 -5.49 12.16 3.57
N ASP A 60 -4.89 12.71 2.52
CA ASP A 60 -5.56 13.08 1.27
C ASP A 60 -5.53 11.95 0.24
N LEU A 61 -4.57 11.02 0.40
CA LEU A 61 -4.44 9.80 -0.38
C LEU A 61 -4.12 8.63 0.55
N ILE A 62 -4.93 7.58 0.47
CA ILE A 62 -4.67 6.31 1.15
C ILE A 62 -4.56 5.21 0.08
N VAL A 63 -3.42 4.51 0.05
CA VAL A 63 -3.19 3.36 -0.83
C VAL A 63 -3.08 2.10 0.03
N MET A 64 -3.75 1.03 -0.39
CA MET A 64 -3.78 -0.23 0.34
C MET A 64 -3.48 -1.39 -0.61
N ASP A 65 -2.61 -2.32 -0.19
CA ASP A 65 -2.40 -3.62 -0.84
C ASP A 65 -2.61 -4.77 0.16
N PRO A 66 -3.87 -5.08 0.52
CA PRO A 66 -4.16 -6.09 1.53
C PRO A 66 -3.63 -7.49 1.13
N PRO A 67 -3.25 -8.34 2.11
CA PRO A 67 -2.78 -9.70 1.87
C PRO A 67 -3.96 -10.65 1.54
N TRP A 68 -4.59 -10.45 0.38
CA TRP A 68 -5.77 -11.18 -0.09
C TRP A 68 -5.62 -12.70 -0.04
N GLU A 69 -6.66 -13.43 0.39
CA GLU A 69 -6.63 -14.90 0.43
C GLU A 69 -6.41 -15.48 -0.98
N ASN A 70 -5.32 -16.26 -1.12
CA ASN A 70 -5.08 -17.06 -2.29
C ASN A 70 -5.07 -18.55 -1.95
N LYS A 71 -6.04 -19.29 -2.49
CA LYS A 71 -6.22 -20.74 -2.27
C LYS A 71 -4.95 -21.56 -2.59
N SER A 72 -4.03 -21.05 -3.43
CA SER A 72 -2.76 -21.70 -3.78
C SER A 72 -1.64 -21.56 -2.74
N VAL A 73 -1.73 -20.60 -1.81
CA VAL A 73 -0.66 -20.29 -0.83
C VAL A 73 -0.81 -21.06 0.48
N LYS A 74 -1.88 -21.86 0.64
CA LYS A 74 -2.17 -22.69 1.83
C LYS A 74 -1.09 -23.72 2.23
N ARG A 75 0.01 -23.87 1.49
CA ARG A 75 1.04 -24.90 1.72
C ARG A 75 2.39 -24.40 2.25
N LYS A 76 2.62 -23.10 2.48
CA LYS A 76 3.91 -22.61 3.03
C LYS A 76 3.75 -21.45 4.02
N LYS A 77 3.89 -21.79 5.32
CA LYS A 77 4.29 -20.97 6.50
C LYS A 77 3.52 -19.67 6.86
N ASN A 78 3.04 -19.63 8.11
CA ASN A 78 3.04 -18.57 9.14
C ASN A 78 2.88 -17.08 8.77
N TYR A 79 2.20 -16.72 7.67
CA TYR A 79 1.59 -15.38 7.63
C TYR A 79 0.34 -15.40 8.48
N GLN A 80 0.28 -14.53 9.50
CA GLN A 80 -0.97 -14.20 10.18
C GLN A 80 -1.90 -13.64 9.10
N MET A 81 -2.81 -14.51 8.66
CA MET A 81 -3.77 -14.23 7.61
C MET A 81 -4.73 -13.18 8.16
N VAL A 82 -4.77 -12.01 7.52
CA VAL A 82 -5.81 -11.03 7.83
C VAL A 82 -7.12 -11.63 7.34
N ARG A 83 -8.00 -12.03 8.26
CA ARG A 83 -9.35 -12.51 7.89
C ARG A 83 -10.15 -11.32 7.34
N ASP A 84 -11.10 -11.54 6.44
CA ASP A 84 -11.83 -10.42 5.78
C ASP A 84 -12.43 -9.41 6.79
N PHE A 85 -12.83 -9.87 7.98
CA PHE A 85 -13.34 -9.01 9.05
C PHE A 85 -12.27 -8.12 9.71
N GLU A 86 -10.99 -8.50 9.66
CA GLU A 86 -9.89 -7.74 10.24
C GLU A 86 -9.52 -6.54 9.34
N LEU A 87 -9.84 -6.60 8.03
CA LEU A 87 -9.71 -5.45 7.13
C LEU A 87 -10.74 -4.38 7.44
N GLU A 88 -11.99 -4.80 7.67
CA GLU A 88 -13.10 -3.93 7.96
C GLU A 88 -12.88 -3.03 9.20
N ASP A 89 -12.08 -3.49 10.17
CA ASP A 89 -11.81 -2.80 11.43
C ASP A 89 -10.72 -1.71 11.30
N ILE A 90 -10.04 -1.63 10.16
CA ILE A 90 -9.10 -0.55 9.88
C ILE A 90 -9.90 0.76 9.78
N PRO A 91 -9.56 1.82 10.56
CA PRO A 91 -10.39 3.02 10.66
C PRO A 91 -10.14 4.00 9.50
N ILE A 92 -10.23 3.53 8.25
CA ILE A 92 -9.99 4.34 7.04
C ILE A 92 -10.83 5.61 7.04
N GLY A 93 -12.10 5.51 7.42
CA GLY A 93 -13.00 6.67 7.52
C GLY A 93 -12.51 7.75 8.49
N GLN A 94 -11.76 7.40 9.54
CA GLN A 94 -11.18 8.37 10.49
C GLN A 94 -9.86 8.94 9.98
N LEU A 95 -9.07 8.11 9.29
CA LEU A 95 -7.77 8.48 8.69
C LEU A 95 -7.91 9.32 7.42
N ALA A 96 -9.06 9.29 6.75
CA ALA A 96 -9.30 10.03 5.51
C ALA A 96 -9.82 11.46 5.77
N THR A 97 -9.24 12.45 5.10
CA THR A 97 -9.86 13.79 4.97
C THR A 97 -11.13 13.72 4.10
N ASP A 98 -11.97 14.74 4.16
CA ASP A 98 -13.04 14.90 3.15
C ASP A 98 -12.40 15.15 1.78
N GLY A 99 -12.86 14.43 0.75
CA GLY A 99 -12.20 14.40 -0.56
C GLY A 99 -11.00 13.45 -0.66
N CYS A 100 -10.65 12.73 0.40
CA CYS A 100 -9.55 11.77 0.37
C CYS A 100 -9.81 10.68 -0.67
N LEU A 101 -8.81 10.46 -1.52
CA LEU A 101 -8.80 9.36 -2.47
C LEU A 101 -8.30 8.08 -1.76
N VAL A 102 -9.10 7.03 -1.82
CA VAL A 102 -8.75 5.70 -1.29
C VAL A 102 -8.58 4.75 -2.46
N VAL A 103 -7.41 4.13 -2.56
CA VAL A 103 -7.04 3.20 -3.63
C VAL A 103 -6.72 1.85 -3.03
N THR A 104 -7.40 0.81 -3.46
CA THR A 104 -7.20 -0.56 -2.97
C THR A 104 -6.82 -1.47 -4.12
N TRP A 105 -5.61 -2.02 -4.07
CA TRP A 105 -5.19 -3.11 -4.95
C TRP A 105 -6.02 -4.35 -4.65
N VAL A 106 -6.48 -5.05 -5.69
CA VAL A 106 -7.28 -6.27 -5.59
C VAL A 106 -6.80 -7.30 -6.60
N THR A 107 -6.97 -8.59 -6.28
CA THR A 107 -6.74 -9.62 -7.30
C THR A 107 -7.86 -9.60 -8.35
N ASN A 108 -7.69 -10.35 -9.44
CA ASN A 108 -8.70 -10.45 -10.49
C ASN A 108 -9.95 -11.28 -10.12
N LYS A 109 -10.09 -11.69 -8.86
CA LYS A 109 -11.30 -12.39 -8.38
C LYS A 109 -12.42 -11.37 -8.19
N GLN A 110 -13.54 -11.54 -8.91
CA GLN A 110 -14.71 -10.66 -8.77
C GLN A 110 -15.20 -10.54 -7.33
N GLN A 111 -15.18 -11.63 -6.56
CA GLN A 111 -15.57 -11.63 -5.15
C GLN A 111 -14.79 -10.61 -4.31
N GLN A 112 -13.50 -10.41 -4.58
CA GLN A 112 -12.69 -9.43 -3.84
C GLN A 112 -12.98 -8.00 -4.29
N GLN A 113 -13.25 -7.80 -5.58
CA GLN A 113 -13.69 -6.49 -6.07
C GLN A 113 -15.03 -6.10 -5.45
N GLN A 114 -15.96 -7.04 -5.35
CA GLN A 114 -17.26 -6.85 -4.69
C GLN A 114 -17.09 -6.58 -3.20
N LEU A 115 -16.27 -7.36 -2.48
CA LEU A 115 -15.96 -7.12 -1.07
C LEU A 115 -15.48 -5.68 -0.83
N VAL A 116 -14.55 -5.18 -1.64
CA VAL A 116 -14.07 -3.80 -1.51
C VAL A 116 -15.19 -2.79 -1.77
N LYS A 117 -15.93 -2.94 -2.87
CA LYS A 117 -16.95 -1.96 -3.32
C LYS A 117 -18.21 -1.96 -2.46
N GLU A 118 -18.66 -3.13 -2.03
CA GLU A 118 -19.98 -3.35 -1.44
C GLU A 118 -19.92 -3.50 0.09
N THR A 119 -18.74 -3.83 0.65
CA THR A 119 -18.57 -4.01 2.11
C THR A 119 -17.58 -3.01 2.70
N LEU A 120 -16.31 -3.05 2.28
CA LEU A 120 -15.25 -2.26 2.93
C LEU A 120 -15.45 -0.76 2.74
N PHE A 121 -15.64 -0.32 1.49
CA PHE A 121 -15.83 1.10 1.18
C PHE A 121 -17.04 1.70 1.92
N PRO A 122 -18.24 1.10 1.87
CA PRO A 122 -19.38 1.57 2.67
C PRO A 122 -19.10 1.63 4.17
N LYS A 123 -18.46 0.59 4.75
CA LYS A 123 -18.10 0.58 6.18
C LYS A 123 -17.17 1.72 6.57
N TRP A 124 -16.28 2.11 5.66
CA TRP A 124 -15.34 3.22 5.85
C TRP A 124 -15.91 4.60 5.45
N GLY A 125 -17.15 4.67 4.97
CA GLY A 125 -17.72 5.93 4.46
C GLY A 125 -17.12 6.41 3.13
N ILE A 126 -16.60 5.47 2.34
CA ILE A 126 -15.99 5.71 1.02
C ILE A 126 -17.01 5.37 -0.07
N THR A 127 -17.16 6.27 -1.02
CA THR A 127 -17.97 6.06 -2.22
C THR A 127 -17.08 5.51 -3.34
N PRO A 128 -17.37 4.34 -3.94
CA PRO A 128 -16.61 3.83 -5.08
C PRO A 128 -16.76 4.76 -6.29
N LEU A 129 -15.66 5.02 -7.01
CA LEU A 129 -15.60 5.94 -8.15
C LEU A 129 -15.20 5.24 -9.45
N ALA A 130 -14.16 4.41 -9.43
CA ALA A 130 -13.59 3.83 -10.64
C ALA A 130 -12.88 2.50 -10.36
N THR A 131 -12.66 1.72 -11.41
CA THR A 131 -11.79 0.55 -11.42
C THR A 131 -10.72 0.74 -12.48
N TRP A 132 -9.47 0.78 -12.05
CA TRP A 132 -8.31 0.86 -12.94
C TRP A 132 -7.61 -0.50 -13.03
N TYR A 133 -6.69 -0.63 -13.97
CA TYR A 133 -5.90 -1.84 -14.18
C TYR A 133 -4.43 -1.53 -14.34
N TRP A 134 -3.56 -2.30 -13.70
CA TRP A 134 -2.13 -2.32 -13.99
C TRP A 134 -1.84 -3.51 -14.90
N LEU A 135 -1.53 -3.24 -16.17
CA LEU A 135 -1.08 -4.22 -17.15
C LEU A 135 0.45 -4.37 -17.10
N LYS A 136 0.89 -5.60 -16.88
CA LYS A 136 2.30 -5.98 -16.84
C LYS A 136 2.77 -6.40 -18.23
N VAL A 137 3.81 -5.74 -18.71
CA VAL A 137 4.41 -6.01 -20.02
C VAL A 137 5.88 -6.38 -19.93
N THR A 138 6.42 -7.00 -20.97
CA THR A 138 7.84 -7.22 -21.17
C THR A 138 8.53 -5.93 -21.60
N THR A 139 9.86 -5.97 -21.73
CA THR A 139 10.66 -4.87 -22.30
C THR A 139 10.27 -4.54 -23.74
N GLU A 140 9.66 -5.49 -24.45
CA GLU A 140 9.16 -5.32 -25.83
C GLU A 140 7.71 -4.79 -25.86
N GLY A 141 7.09 -4.51 -24.71
CA GLY A 141 5.72 -4.01 -24.62
C GLY A 141 4.64 -5.09 -24.71
N GLU A 142 5.01 -6.37 -24.79
CA GLU A 142 4.06 -7.49 -24.86
C GLU A 142 3.56 -7.91 -23.47
N PRO A 143 2.29 -8.32 -23.29
CA PRO A 143 1.80 -8.82 -22.01
C PRO A 143 2.62 -9.99 -21.47
N VAL A 144 2.97 -9.96 -20.17
CA VAL A 144 3.77 -11.04 -19.53
C VAL A 144 3.06 -12.41 -19.49
N TYR A 145 1.74 -12.41 -19.67
CA TYR A 145 0.90 -13.59 -19.85
C TYR A 145 -0.15 -13.32 -20.93
N PRO A 146 -0.62 -14.33 -21.68
CA PRO A 146 -1.70 -14.14 -22.65
C PRO A 146 -2.96 -13.58 -22.00
N MET A 147 -3.54 -12.51 -22.57
CA MET A 147 -4.77 -11.87 -22.09
C MET A 147 -5.93 -12.86 -21.94
N ARG A 148 -6.05 -13.77 -22.92
CA ARG A 148 -7.10 -14.80 -23.03
C ARG A 148 -6.61 -16.19 -22.59
N SER A 149 -5.84 -16.29 -21.52
CA SER A 149 -5.49 -17.61 -20.96
C SER A 149 -6.70 -18.28 -20.29
N GLN A 150 -6.86 -19.58 -20.51
CA GLN A 150 -7.74 -20.46 -19.73
C GLN A 150 -7.18 -20.72 -18.31
N HIS A 151 -5.89 -20.43 -18.10
CA HIS A 151 -5.26 -20.46 -16.78
C HIS A 151 -5.65 -19.23 -15.95
N SER A 152 -5.63 -19.39 -14.62
CA SER A 152 -6.07 -18.38 -13.64
C SER A 152 -5.17 -17.14 -13.52
N LYS A 153 -3.97 -17.15 -14.09
CA LYS A 153 -3.06 -16.01 -14.06
C LYS A 153 -3.39 -15.04 -15.20
N LYS A 154 -3.61 -13.77 -14.86
CA LYS A 154 -3.79 -12.69 -15.82
C LYS A 154 -2.56 -11.78 -15.82
N PRO A 155 -2.25 -11.11 -16.95
CA PRO A 155 -1.13 -10.17 -17.02
C PRO A 155 -1.42 -8.82 -16.36
N TYR A 156 -2.55 -8.67 -15.67
CA TYR A 156 -2.92 -7.43 -15.01
C TYR A 156 -3.42 -7.66 -13.59
N GLU A 157 -3.40 -6.59 -12.80
CA GLU A 157 -4.06 -6.51 -11.48
C GLU A 157 -5.01 -5.30 -11.47
N ALA A 158 -6.07 -5.34 -10.68
CA ALA A 158 -7.04 -4.26 -10.61
C ALA A 158 -6.77 -3.38 -9.38
N LEU A 159 -7.15 -2.10 -9.49
CA LEU A 159 -7.24 -1.18 -8.35
C LEU A 159 -8.64 -0.60 -8.31
N ILE A 160 -9.27 -0.63 -7.14
CA ILE A 160 -10.56 0.03 -6.91
C ILE A 160 -10.28 1.39 -6.28
N LEU A 161 -10.84 2.44 -6.88
CA LEU A 161 -10.70 3.82 -6.40
C LEU A 161 -12.04 4.27 -5.81
N GLY A 162 -11.98 4.90 -4.65
CA GLY A 162 -13.13 5.52 -3.99
C GLY A 162 -12.76 6.81 -3.29
N CYS A 163 -13.75 7.60 -2.91
CA CYS A 163 -13.54 8.89 -2.26
C CYS A 163 -14.40 9.01 -0.99
N LYS A 164 -13.83 9.60 0.05
CA LYS A 164 -14.61 10.05 1.21
C LYS A 164 -15.35 11.35 0.86
N SER A 165 -16.67 11.35 0.99
CA SER A 165 -17.59 12.50 0.91
C SER A 165 -17.02 13.78 0.27
N LEU A 166 -17.19 13.94 -1.05
CA LEU A 166 -16.91 15.20 -1.75
C LEU A 166 -18.12 15.63 -2.59
N SER A 167 -18.49 16.90 -2.50
CA SER A 167 -19.51 17.54 -3.35
C SER A 167 -18.92 18.79 -4.02
N PRO A 168 -18.83 18.86 -5.35
CA PRO A 168 -19.19 17.79 -6.30
C PRO A 168 -18.23 16.59 -6.21
N PRO A 169 -18.68 15.37 -6.60
CA PRO A 169 -17.81 14.20 -6.60
C PRO A 169 -16.56 14.38 -7.47
N LEU A 170 -15.43 13.78 -7.05
CA LEU A 170 -14.25 13.68 -7.89
C LEU A 170 -14.59 12.96 -9.20
N LYS A 171 -14.19 13.55 -10.32
CA LYS A 171 -14.30 12.93 -11.64
C LYS A 171 -13.03 12.15 -11.94
N ILE A 172 -13.10 10.84 -11.74
CA ILE A 172 -12.02 9.91 -12.06
C ILE A 172 -12.46 9.08 -13.28
N PRO A 173 -11.62 8.95 -14.33
CA PRO A 173 -11.96 8.12 -15.48
C PRO A 173 -12.07 6.66 -15.05
N ASP A 174 -13.11 5.96 -15.49
CA ASP A 174 -13.20 4.52 -15.25
C ASP A 174 -12.34 3.73 -16.26
N HIS A 175 -11.91 2.54 -15.87
CA HIS A 175 -11.16 1.60 -16.71
C HIS A 175 -9.82 2.11 -17.27
N LYS A 176 -9.18 3.08 -16.60
CA LYS A 176 -7.82 3.52 -16.96
C LYS A 176 -6.84 2.35 -16.79
N VAL A 177 -5.90 2.23 -17.74
CA VAL A 177 -4.85 1.21 -17.72
C VAL A 177 -3.49 1.88 -17.48
N ILE A 178 -2.79 1.42 -16.45
CA ILE A 178 -1.39 1.72 -16.17
C ILE A 178 -0.56 0.60 -16.78
N LEU A 179 0.43 0.93 -17.60
CA LEU A 179 1.29 -0.05 -18.26
C LEU A 179 2.72 0.10 -17.73
N SER A 180 3.30 -1.00 -17.25
CA SER A 180 4.72 -0.99 -16.86
C SER A 180 5.35 -2.39 -16.91
N ILE A 181 6.68 -2.40 -16.94
CA ILE A 181 7.48 -3.60 -16.76
C ILE A 181 7.49 -3.92 -15.26
N PRO A 182 7.06 -5.12 -14.83
CA PRO A 182 7.04 -5.47 -13.42
C PRO A 182 8.47 -5.59 -12.88
N SER A 183 8.64 -5.24 -11.60
CA SER A 183 9.89 -5.48 -10.89
C SER A 183 10.16 -6.99 -10.75
N CYS A 184 11.44 -7.36 -10.61
CA CYS A 184 11.83 -8.71 -10.22
C CYS A 184 11.44 -9.03 -8.76
N ILE A 185 11.15 -8.01 -7.94
CA ILE A 185 10.67 -8.14 -6.57
C ILE A 185 9.19 -8.54 -6.61
N HIS A 186 8.86 -9.62 -5.90
CA HIS A 186 7.51 -10.16 -5.90
C HIS A 186 6.50 -9.17 -5.31
N SER A 187 5.36 -9.01 -5.98
CA SER A 187 4.26 -8.11 -5.60
C SER A 187 4.60 -6.62 -5.53
N HIS A 188 5.77 -6.19 -6.00
CA HIS A 188 6.15 -4.79 -6.06
C HIS A 188 5.34 -4.03 -7.12
N LYS A 189 4.42 -3.20 -6.64
CA LYS A 189 3.48 -2.40 -7.45
C LYS A 189 4.17 -1.17 -8.03
N PRO A 190 3.69 -0.62 -9.17
CA PRO A 190 4.18 0.66 -9.66
C PRO A 190 3.78 1.78 -8.68
N PRO A 191 4.64 2.80 -8.48
CA PRO A 191 4.28 3.95 -7.66
C PRO A 191 3.08 4.67 -8.28
N LEU A 192 2.09 5.02 -7.44
CA LEU A 192 0.85 5.65 -7.90
C LEU A 192 0.83 7.17 -7.74
N HIS A 193 1.79 7.76 -7.02
CA HIS A 193 1.79 9.19 -6.66
C HIS A 193 1.59 10.10 -7.88
N ASP A 194 2.49 10.02 -8.86
CA ASP A 194 2.45 10.89 -10.04
C ASP A 194 1.21 10.62 -10.92
N ILE A 195 0.72 9.38 -10.95
CA ILE A 195 -0.43 8.97 -11.76
C ILE A 195 -1.75 9.52 -11.16
N LEU A 196 -1.77 9.70 -9.84
CA LEU A 196 -2.94 10.16 -9.09
C LEU A 196 -2.90 11.66 -8.78
N GLN A 197 -1.76 12.33 -8.96
CA GLN A 197 -1.52 13.72 -8.55
C GLN A 197 -2.58 14.71 -9.05
N ASP A 198 -3.08 14.52 -10.28
CA ASP A 198 -4.13 15.38 -10.87
C ASP A 198 -5.49 15.29 -10.17
N PHE A 199 -5.70 14.24 -9.36
CA PHE A 199 -6.92 14.00 -8.60
C PHE A 199 -6.78 14.35 -7.11
N LEU A 200 -5.64 14.92 -6.68
CA LEU A 200 -5.37 15.24 -5.28
C LEU A 200 -5.59 16.73 -5.02
N PRO A 201 -5.99 17.12 -3.79
CA PRO A 201 -6.37 18.50 -3.48
C PRO A 201 -5.19 19.48 -3.42
N SER A 202 -3.95 19.00 -3.38
CA SER A 202 -2.75 19.85 -3.32
C SER A 202 -1.57 19.23 -4.04
N SER A 203 -0.55 20.04 -4.32
CA SER A 203 0.75 19.59 -4.85
C SER A 203 1.61 18.86 -3.82
N THR A 204 1.23 18.89 -2.54
CA THR A 204 1.92 18.22 -1.43
C THR A 204 0.90 17.47 -0.56
N PRO A 205 0.21 16.46 -1.12
CA PRO A 205 -0.82 15.72 -0.39
C PRO A 205 -0.21 14.90 0.74
N ARG A 206 -0.92 14.75 1.85
CA ARG A 206 -0.54 13.78 2.89
C ARG A 206 -0.94 12.39 2.43
N CYS A 207 0.06 11.53 2.19
CA CYS A 207 -0.16 10.18 1.68
C CYS A 207 0.09 9.13 2.76
N LEU A 208 -0.79 8.12 2.83
CA LEU A 208 -0.64 6.93 3.66
C LEU A 208 -0.64 5.68 2.77
N GLU A 209 0.33 4.80 2.99
CA GLU A 209 0.33 3.44 2.45
C GLU A 209 0.09 2.45 3.60
N ILE A 210 -0.94 1.61 3.47
CA ILE A 210 -1.30 0.57 4.43
C ILE A 210 -0.97 -0.80 3.82
N PHE A 211 -0.44 -1.70 4.64
CA PHE A 211 0.23 -2.93 4.21
C PHE A 211 1.52 -2.64 3.43
N ALA A 212 2.15 -1.50 3.72
CA ALA A 212 3.36 -1.05 3.05
C ALA A 212 4.54 -2.01 3.30
N ARG A 213 5.36 -2.19 2.26
CA ARG A 213 6.60 -2.99 2.27
C ARG A 213 7.85 -2.16 2.00
N SER A 214 7.63 -0.91 1.60
CA SER A 214 8.65 0.01 1.12
C SER A 214 8.39 1.40 1.68
N LEU A 215 9.47 2.16 1.86
CA LEU A 215 9.40 3.57 2.24
C LEU A 215 9.43 4.45 1.00
N HIS A 216 8.55 5.45 0.96
CA HIS A 216 8.49 6.44 -0.11
C HIS A 216 8.68 7.86 0.47
N PRO A 217 9.46 8.73 -0.20
CA PRO A 217 9.59 10.13 0.21
C PRO A 217 8.23 10.81 0.32
N ARG A 218 7.97 11.57 1.40
CA ARG A 218 6.69 12.27 1.68
C ARG A 218 5.48 11.37 2.00
N TRP A 219 5.69 10.07 2.20
CA TRP A 219 4.62 9.14 2.59
C TRP A 219 4.74 8.73 4.06
N THR A 220 3.59 8.47 4.67
CA THR A 220 3.52 7.59 5.84
C THR A 220 3.32 6.16 5.37
N SER A 221 4.18 5.23 5.80
CA SER A 221 4.08 3.80 5.48
C SER A 221 3.74 2.97 6.72
N TRP A 222 2.69 2.15 6.67
CA TRP A 222 2.21 1.35 7.80
C TRP A 222 1.99 -0.12 7.42
N GLY A 223 2.58 -1.04 8.20
CA GLY A 223 2.42 -2.48 8.00
C GLY A 223 3.50 -3.31 8.71
N ASN A 224 3.35 -4.63 8.63
CA ASN A 224 4.24 -5.60 9.28
C ASN A 224 5.62 -5.74 8.57
N GLU A 225 5.77 -5.17 7.38
CA GLU A 225 6.92 -5.37 6.48
C GLU A 225 7.54 -4.06 6.01
N VAL A 226 7.29 -2.94 6.69
CA VAL A 226 7.66 -1.58 6.27
C VAL A 226 9.19 -1.35 6.12
N SER A 227 9.98 -2.38 6.32
CA SER A 227 11.44 -2.41 6.27
C SER A 227 12.05 -3.47 5.36
N SER A 228 11.25 -4.38 4.79
CA SER A 228 11.79 -5.57 4.12
C SER A 228 12.50 -5.26 2.81
N ASP A 229 12.03 -4.27 2.06
CA ASP A 229 12.51 -4.05 0.68
C ASP A 229 13.42 -2.82 0.51
N ASN A 230 13.33 -1.77 1.36
CA ASN A 230 14.04 -0.49 1.13
C ASN A 230 14.96 -0.02 2.25
N ILE A 231 15.12 -0.79 3.33
CA ILE A 231 16.11 -0.44 4.33
C ILE A 231 17.43 -1.06 3.91
N SER A 232 18.19 -0.27 3.16
CA SER A 232 19.58 -0.58 2.88
C SER A 232 20.33 -0.58 4.19
N LYS A 233 20.70 -1.77 4.65
CA LYS A 233 21.64 -1.95 5.74
C LYS A 233 22.96 -1.31 5.29
N ILE A 234 23.34 -0.19 5.90
CA ILE A 234 24.70 0.31 5.77
C ILE A 234 25.55 -0.61 6.66
N GLU A 235 26.37 -1.46 6.03
CA GLU A 235 27.44 -2.20 6.73
C GLU A 235 28.63 -1.29 7.02
#